data_AF-A0AAW2RK25-F1
#
_entry.id   AF-A0AAW2RK25-F1
#
_cell.length_a   1.000
_cell.length_b   1.000
_cell.length_c   1.000
_cell.angle_alpha   90.00
_cell.angle_beta   90.00
_cell.angle_gamma   90.00
#
_symmetry.space_group_name_H-M   'P 1'
#
loop_
_entity.id
_entity.type
_entity.pdbx_description
1 polymer ?
#
loop_
_entity_poly.entity_id
_entity_poly.type
_entity_poly.pdbx_seq_one_letter_code
_entity_poly.pdbx_strand_id
1 'polypeptide(L)'
;MLPTPLVAAPSGGQVLENLQTLCVDNFRFTSNTIEMIPNLKKLKVYYDDASRAKWAKYCLYNLVHLCQLETLNLMFTFSLMCEVDTFPASFAFPPKLKKLTLSKCKLPRQGMAVIHLLPNLEVLKLRYIAIIGEEWECSDGEFPRLKFLLMER
;
A
#
# COMPACT_ATOMS: atom_id res chain seq x y z
N MET A 1 15.65 -19.73 -45.74
CA MET A 1 15.83 -20.03 -44.31
C MET A 1 15.20 -18.88 -43.53
N LEU A 2 14.20 -19.15 -42.70
CA LEU A 2 13.54 -18.12 -41.88
C LEU A 2 14.43 -17.79 -40.68
N PRO A 3 14.48 -16.53 -40.19
CA PRO A 3 15.23 -16.21 -39.00
C PRO A 3 14.50 -16.77 -37.76
N THR A 4 15.27 -17.45 -36.92
CA THR A 4 14.91 -17.94 -35.60
C THR A 4 14.36 -16.79 -34.73
N PRO A 5 13.29 -16.98 -33.93
CA PRO A 5 12.89 -15.96 -32.98
C PRO A 5 13.99 -15.82 -31.92
N LEU A 6 14.45 -14.59 -31.67
CA LEU A 6 15.21 -14.26 -30.47
C LEU A 6 14.38 -14.72 -29.27
N VAL A 7 14.86 -15.75 -28.57
CA VAL A 7 14.42 -16.04 -27.21
C VAL A 7 14.66 -14.78 -26.41
N ALA A 8 13.58 -14.14 -25.95
CA ALA A 8 13.66 -13.03 -25.02
C ALA A 8 14.53 -13.46 -23.83
N ALA A 9 15.56 -12.67 -23.53
CA ALA A 9 16.42 -12.91 -22.39
C ALA A 9 15.56 -13.00 -21.12
N PRO A 10 15.84 -13.94 -20.20
CA PRO A 10 15.14 -13.95 -18.92
C PRO A 10 15.54 -12.67 -18.19
N SER A 11 14.61 -11.74 -18.03
CA SER A 11 14.67 -10.66 -17.05
C SER A 11 14.52 -11.26 -15.65
N GLY A 12 15.46 -12.14 -15.30
CA GLY A 12 15.39 -13.02 -14.13
C GLY A 12 15.94 -12.34 -12.89
N GLY A 13 15.15 -11.45 -12.29
CA GLY A 13 15.27 -11.27 -10.85
C GLY A 13 14.93 -12.60 -10.17
N GLN A 14 15.77 -13.05 -9.23
CA GLN A 14 15.49 -14.29 -8.51
C GLN A 14 14.19 -14.15 -7.71
N VAL A 15 13.24 -15.08 -7.92
CA VAL A 15 11.99 -15.09 -7.15
C VAL A 15 12.29 -15.50 -5.72
N LEU A 16 11.83 -14.70 -4.76
CA LEU A 16 12.04 -14.88 -3.33
C LEU A 16 10.85 -15.63 -2.72
N GLU A 17 10.62 -16.87 -3.16
CA GLU A 17 9.42 -17.66 -2.82
C GLU A 17 9.22 -17.88 -1.31
N ASN A 18 10.31 -17.95 -0.54
CA ASN A 18 10.26 -18.15 0.91
C ASN A 18 10.13 -16.83 1.70
N LEU A 19 10.25 -15.68 1.05
CA LEU A 19 10.19 -14.38 1.72
C LEU A 19 8.75 -14.03 2.12
N GLN A 20 8.48 -14.06 3.43
CA GLN A 20 7.16 -13.73 3.98
C GLN A 20 7.11 -12.36 4.66
N THR A 21 8.26 -11.78 5.02
CA THR A 21 8.35 -10.48 5.68
C THR A 21 9.40 -9.61 4.99
N LEU A 22 9.05 -8.36 4.69
CA LEU A 22 9.92 -7.39 4.05
C LEU A 22 9.81 -6.06 4.81
N CYS A 23 10.97 -5.49 5.13
CA CYS A 23 11.10 -4.18 5.73
C CYS A 23 12.13 -3.40 4.90
N VAL A 24 11.71 -2.30 4.29
CA VAL A 24 12.50 -1.60 3.26
C VAL A 24 12.26 -0.09 3.32
N ASP A 25 13.22 0.66 2.79
CA ASP A 25 13.13 2.10 2.66
C ASP A 25 12.93 2.49 1.19
N ASN A 26 12.06 3.47 0.93
CA ASN A 26 11.83 4.07 -0.38
C ASN A 26 11.55 3.05 -1.51
N PHE A 27 10.95 1.91 -1.18
CA PHE A 27 10.71 0.81 -2.10
C PHE A 27 9.65 1.16 -3.16
N ARG A 28 9.92 0.77 -4.41
CA ARG A 28 9.00 0.96 -5.54
C ARG A 28 8.38 -0.38 -5.93
N PHE A 29 7.06 -0.43 -6.00
CA PHE A 29 6.29 -1.63 -6.34
C PHE A 29 6.04 -1.72 -7.85
N THR A 30 7.08 -1.88 -8.67
CA THR A 30 6.90 -2.16 -10.11
C THR A 30 6.44 -3.61 -10.34
N SER A 31 5.90 -3.93 -11.52
CA SER A 31 5.47 -5.30 -11.85
C SER A 31 6.55 -6.34 -11.55
N ASN A 32 7.80 -6.09 -11.96
CA ASN A 32 8.93 -6.97 -11.69
C ASN A 32 9.16 -7.19 -10.18
N THR A 33 9.02 -6.14 -9.35
CA THR A 33 9.22 -6.30 -7.89
C THR A 33 8.11 -7.10 -7.22
N ILE A 34 6.88 -7.01 -7.72
CA ILE A 34 5.75 -7.81 -7.23
C ILE A 34 5.97 -9.29 -7.56
N GLU A 35 6.40 -9.58 -8.80
CA GLU A 35 6.68 -10.95 -9.26
C GLU A 35 7.80 -11.62 -8.45
N MET A 36 8.76 -10.84 -7.94
CA MET A 36 9.85 -11.38 -7.10
C MET A 36 9.42 -11.76 -5.68
N ILE A 37 8.28 -11.28 -5.16
CA ILE A 37 7.87 -11.48 -3.75
C ILE A 37 6.45 -12.07 -3.63
N PRO A 38 6.14 -13.18 -4.31
CA PRO A 38 4.76 -13.66 -4.49
C PRO A 38 4.08 -14.08 -3.17
N ASN A 39 4.86 -14.49 -2.16
CA ASN A 39 4.37 -15.04 -0.90
C ASN A 39 4.50 -14.07 0.29
N LEU A 40 4.68 -12.77 0.01
CA LEU A 40 4.86 -11.78 1.05
C LEU A 40 3.59 -11.61 1.90
N LYS A 41 3.72 -11.76 3.22
CA LYS A 41 2.63 -11.63 4.19
C LYS A 41 2.69 -10.36 5.03
N LYS A 42 3.89 -9.86 5.28
CA LYS A 42 4.13 -8.67 6.12
C LYS A 42 5.05 -7.71 5.39
N LEU A 43 4.61 -6.47 5.26
CA LEU A 43 5.33 -5.41 4.60
C LEU A 43 5.38 -4.18 5.49
N LYS A 44 6.60 -3.68 5.72
CA LYS A 44 6.84 -2.37 6.31
C LYS A 44 7.67 -1.55 5.34
N VAL A 45 7.22 -0.35 5.03
CA VAL A 45 7.95 0.58 4.17
C VAL A 45 8.06 1.93 4.85
N TYR A 46 9.28 2.45 4.86
CA TYR A 46 9.55 3.82 5.26
C TYR A 46 9.87 4.66 4.03
N TYR A 47 9.16 5.77 3.88
CA TYR A 47 9.36 6.72 2.81
C TYR A 47 10.00 7.97 3.40
N ASP A 48 11.30 8.07 3.18
CA ASP A 48 12.12 9.20 3.59
C ASP A 48 12.57 9.97 2.35
N ASP A 49 11.67 10.80 1.84
CA ASP A 49 11.94 11.59 0.66
C ASP A 49 11.36 12.99 0.83
N ALA A 50 12.26 13.97 0.86
CA ALA A 50 11.95 15.38 0.97
C ALA A 50 11.36 15.96 -0.33
N SER A 51 11.41 15.22 -1.45
CA SER A 51 10.70 15.61 -2.66
C SER A 51 9.19 15.43 -2.46
N ARG A 52 8.39 16.14 -3.25
CA ARG A 52 6.91 16.00 -3.30
C ARG A 52 6.52 14.62 -3.86
N ALA A 53 6.97 13.56 -3.20
CA ALA A 53 6.90 12.20 -3.67
C ALA A 53 5.46 11.72 -3.61
N LYS A 54 4.99 11.33 -4.78
CA LYS A 54 3.62 10.94 -5.09
C LYS A 54 3.42 9.44 -4.83
N TRP A 55 2.20 9.01 -4.50
CA TRP A 55 1.81 7.58 -4.47
C TRP A 55 2.23 6.86 -5.77
N ALA A 56 2.16 7.57 -6.89
CA ALA A 56 2.59 7.10 -8.20
C ALA A 56 4.11 6.87 -8.32
N LYS A 57 4.94 7.68 -7.63
CA LYS A 57 6.42 7.55 -7.67
C LYS A 57 6.88 6.19 -7.16
N TYR A 58 6.18 5.66 -6.15
CA TYR A 58 6.47 4.37 -5.54
C TYR A 58 5.63 3.23 -6.09
N CYS A 59 4.82 3.49 -7.13
CA CYS A 59 3.92 2.52 -7.74
C CYS A 59 2.98 1.86 -6.71
N LEU A 60 2.54 2.60 -5.68
CA LEU A 60 1.76 2.02 -4.57
C LEU A 60 0.45 1.37 -5.04
N TYR A 61 -0.10 1.78 -6.19
CA TYR A 61 -1.28 1.15 -6.80
C TYR A 61 -1.09 -0.34 -7.08
N ASN A 62 0.15 -0.82 -7.22
CA ASN A 62 0.45 -2.24 -7.43
C ASN A 62 0.42 -3.07 -6.14
N LEU A 63 0.25 -2.46 -4.97
CA LEU A 63 0.11 -3.20 -3.70
C LEU A 63 -1.06 -4.19 -3.75
N VAL A 64 -2.13 -3.90 -4.49
CA VAL A 64 -3.27 -4.80 -4.68
C VAL A 64 -2.86 -6.20 -5.18
N HIS A 65 -1.75 -6.30 -5.90
CA HIS A 65 -1.26 -7.55 -6.47
C HIS A 65 -0.48 -8.43 -5.46
N LEU A 66 -0.18 -7.92 -4.26
CA LEU A 66 0.41 -8.72 -3.18
C LEU A 66 -0.67 -9.56 -2.48
N CYS A 67 -1.22 -10.55 -3.19
CA CYS A 67 -2.41 -11.31 -2.78
C CYS A 67 -2.29 -12.08 -1.45
N GLN A 68 -1.06 -12.31 -0.95
CA GLN A 68 -0.80 -12.95 0.35
C GLN A 68 -0.59 -11.96 1.49
N LEU A 69 -0.62 -10.64 1.23
CA LEU A 69 -0.28 -9.63 2.23
C LEU A 69 -1.37 -9.50 3.28
N GLU A 70 -1.00 -9.76 4.53
CA GLU A 70 -1.88 -9.68 5.69
C GLU A 70 -1.61 -8.45 6.55
N THR A 71 -0.38 -7.92 6.51
CA THR A 71 0.02 -6.75 7.30
C THR A 71 0.78 -5.75 6.43
N LEU A 72 0.28 -4.51 6.41
CA LEU A 72 0.88 -3.38 5.72
C LEU A 72 1.12 -2.23 6.69
N ASN A 73 2.36 -1.74 6.72
CA ASN A 73 2.75 -0.54 7.45
C ASN A 73 3.48 0.41 6.51
N LEU A 74 2.88 1.57 6.26
CA LEU A 74 3.47 2.65 5.47
C LEU A 74 3.72 3.86 6.38
N MET A 75 4.97 4.30 6.43
CA MET A 75 5.39 5.45 7.21
C MET A 75 6.09 6.46 6.31
N PHE A 76 5.64 7.71 6.33
CA PHE A 76 6.20 8.79 5.53
C PHE A 76 6.88 9.82 6.44
N THR A 77 8.00 10.42 6.05
CA THR A 77 8.67 11.43 6.90
C THR A 77 8.19 12.85 6.64
N PHE A 78 7.90 13.21 5.38
CA PHE A 78 7.58 14.60 4.97
C PHE A 78 6.20 14.79 4.32
N SER A 79 5.35 13.76 4.27
CA SER A 79 4.17 13.75 3.39
C SER A 79 3.07 14.77 3.75
N LEU A 80 3.06 15.37 4.94
CA LEU A 80 2.12 16.46 5.27
C LEU A 80 2.42 17.75 4.46
N MET A 81 3.62 17.89 3.90
CA MET A 81 4.02 19.06 3.11
C MET A 81 3.75 18.90 1.59
N CYS A 82 3.32 17.72 1.13
CA CYS A 82 3.05 17.46 -0.29
C CYS A 82 1.67 17.98 -0.71
N GLU A 83 1.50 18.40 -1.97
CA GLU A 83 0.17 18.65 -2.56
C GLU A 83 -0.72 17.40 -2.45
N VAL A 84 -2.04 17.59 -2.49
CA VAL A 84 -3.03 16.50 -2.41
C VAL A 84 -2.84 15.61 -3.63
N ASP A 85 -1.98 14.62 -3.48
CA ASP A 85 -1.78 13.60 -4.47
C ASP A 85 -3.07 12.77 -4.43
N THR A 86 -3.90 12.94 -5.45
CA THR A 86 -5.18 12.24 -5.55
C THR A 86 -4.90 10.75 -5.41
N PHE A 87 -5.36 10.18 -4.29
CA PHE A 87 -5.47 8.75 -4.12
C PHE A 87 -6.17 8.23 -5.38
N PRO A 88 -5.50 7.38 -6.19
CA PRO A 88 -6.07 6.99 -7.47
C PRO A 88 -7.45 6.41 -7.21
N ALA A 89 -8.46 6.78 -8.01
CA ALA A 89 -9.81 6.24 -7.85
C ALA A 89 -9.84 4.70 -7.94
N SER A 90 -8.82 4.10 -8.58
CA SER A 90 -8.59 2.66 -8.70
C SER A 90 -7.68 2.06 -7.62
N PHE A 91 -7.24 2.83 -6.63
CA PHE A 91 -6.36 2.31 -5.59
C PHE A 91 -7.12 1.29 -4.73
N ALA A 92 -6.57 0.09 -4.65
CA ALA A 92 -7.11 -1.00 -3.85
C ALA A 92 -6.02 -1.59 -2.96
N PHE A 93 -6.43 -2.06 -1.79
CA PHE A 93 -5.53 -2.79 -0.89
C PHE A 93 -5.51 -4.28 -1.23
N PRO A 94 -4.46 -5.00 -0.79
CA PRO A 94 -4.42 -6.46 -0.87
C PRO A 94 -5.67 -7.11 -0.27
N PRO A 95 -6.23 -8.16 -0.91
CA PRO A 95 -7.51 -8.76 -0.50
C PRO A 95 -7.46 -9.47 0.87
N LYS A 96 -6.28 -9.94 1.29
CA LYS A 96 -6.07 -10.64 2.58
C LYS A 96 -5.63 -9.71 3.71
N LEU A 97 -5.66 -8.39 3.50
CA LEU A 97 -5.14 -7.45 4.47
C LEU A 97 -5.97 -7.48 5.77
N LYS A 98 -5.31 -7.80 6.88
CA LYS A 98 -5.89 -7.83 8.23
C LYS A 98 -5.44 -6.67 9.10
N LYS A 99 -4.24 -6.13 8.83
CA LYS A 99 -3.64 -5.06 9.61
C LYS A 99 -3.12 -3.96 8.70
N LEU A 100 -3.66 -2.76 8.86
CA LEU A 100 -3.22 -1.56 8.16
C LEU A 100 -2.68 -0.55 9.16
N THR A 101 -1.48 -0.05 8.92
CA THR A 101 -0.90 1.10 9.61
C THR A 101 -0.47 2.13 8.58
N LEU A 102 -1.03 3.34 8.69
CA LEU A 102 -0.63 4.50 7.92
C LEU A 102 -0.10 5.55 8.90
N SER A 103 1.08 6.10 8.61
CA SER A 103 1.71 7.13 9.46
C SER A 103 2.18 8.32 8.64
N LYS A 104 1.87 9.53 9.15
CA LYS A 104 2.38 10.81 8.63
C LYS A 104 2.04 11.07 7.15
N CYS A 105 0.86 10.64 6.70
CA CYS A 105 0.41 10.86 5.32
C CYS A 105 -0.91 11.62 5.24
N LYS A 106 -1.16 12.17 4.04
CA LYS A 106 -2.46 12.76 3.66
C LYS A 106 -3.38 11.65 3.16
N LEU A 107 -4.59 11.59 3.70
CA LEU A 107 -5.61 10.61 3.31
C LEU A 107 -6.87 11.35 2.84
N PRO A 108 -7.21 11.32 1.55
CA PRO A 108 -8.48 11.90 1.09
C PRO A 108 -9.67 11.06 1.57
N ARG A 109 -10.85 11.66 1.64
CA ARG A 109 -12.11 10.97 2.03
C ARG A 109 -12.35 9.67 1.25
N GLN A 110 -12.07 9.65 -0.06
CA GLN A 110 -12.20 8.45 -0.88
C GLN A 110 -11.28 7.31 -0.43
N GLY A 111 -10.11 7.63 0.13
CA GLY A 111 -9.22 6.63 0.71
C GLY A 111 -9.81 5.95 1.93
N MET A 112 -10.49 6.70 2.80
CA MET A 112 -11.26 6.13 3.92
C MET A 112 -12.40 5.23 3.41
N ALA A 113 -13.07 5.65 2.32
CA ALA A 113 -14.13 4.86 1.69
C ALA A 113 -13.63 3.52 1.08
N VAL A 114 -12.33 3.38 0.81
CA VAL A 114 -11.76 2.07 0.44
C VAL A 114 -11.39 1.27 1.69
N ILE A 115 -10.81 1.92 2.69
CA ILE A 115 -10.34 1.28 3.92
C ILE A 115 -11.49 0.64 4.72
N HIS A 116 -12.65 1.31 4.82
CA HIS A 116 -13.79 0.80 5.60
C HIS A 116 -14.52 -0.39 4.95
N LEU A 117 -14.33 -0.61 3.65
CA LEU A 117 -14.88 -1.74 2.89
C LEU A 117 -13.96 -2.97 2.91
N LEU A 118 -12.79 -2.89 3.56
CA LEU A 118 -11.86 -4.01 3.60
C LEU A 118 -12.46 -5.18 4.40
N PRO A 119 -12.77 -6.32 3.74
CA PRO A 119 -13.61 -7.37 4.32
C PRO A 119 -12.90 -8.14 5.45
N ASN A 120 -11.57 -8.09 5.48
CA ASN A 120 -10.73 -8.83 6.43
C ASN A 120 -9.99 -7.93 7.43
N LEU A 121 -10.22 -6.61 7.40
CA LEU A 121 -9.45 -5.69 8.22
C LEU A 121 -9.85 -5.83 9.70
N GLU A 122 -8.91 -6.25 10.53
CA GLU A 122 -9.09 -6.44 11.98
C GLU A 122 -8.44 -5.33 12.79
N VAL A 123 -7.36 -4.73 12.27
CA VAL A 123 -6.57 -3.69 12.95
C VAL A 123 -6.32 -2.53 12.01
N LEU A 124 -6.79 -1.34 12.39
CA LEU A 124 -6.49 -0.08 11.72
C LEU A 124 -5.74 0.85 12.67
N LYS A 125 -4.59 1.35 12.21
CA LYS A 125 -3.81 2.37 12.93
C LYS A 125 -3.54 3.55 12.01
N LEU A 126 -4.05 4.69 12.39
CA LEU A 126 -3.85 5.98 11.70
C LEU A 126 -3.07 6.88 12.65
N ARG A 127 -1.84 7.25 12.27
CA ARG A 127 -0.96 8.06 13.10
C ARG A 127 -0.53 9.33 12.38
N TYR A 128 -0.75 10.49 12.98
CA TYR A 128 -0.37 11.79 12.40
C TYR A 128 -0.93 11.95 10.97
N ILE A 129 -2.20 11.62 10.77
CA ILE A 129 -2.88 11.65 9.47
C ILE A 129 -3.60 12.98 9.28
N ALA A 130 -3.39 13.62 8.14
CA ALA A 130 -4.24 14.71 7.69
C ALA A 130 -5.34 14.15 6.78
N ILE A 131 -6.57 14.11 7.27
CA ILE A 131 -7.74 13.76 6.47
C ILE A 131 -8.13 14.98 5.63
N ILE A 132 -8.28 14.80 4.32
CA ILE A 132 -8.55 15.90 3.38
C ILE A 132 -9.95 15.77 2.79
N GLY A 133 -10.71 16.86 2.87
CA GLY A 133 -12.11 16.95 2.44
C GLY A 133 -13.02 17.33 3.61
N GLU A 134 -14.33 17.11 3.44
CA GLU A 134 -15.32 17.22 4.52
C GLU A 134 -15.00 16.24 5.66
N GLU A 135 -15.51 16.56 6.86
CA GLU A 135 -15.41 15.68 8.02
C GLU A 135 -15.96 14.29 7.68
N TRP A 136 -15.23 13.26 8.09
CA TRP A 136 -15.67 11.89 7.96
C TRP A 136 -16.68 11.59 9.08
N GLU A 137 -17.91 11.25 8.67
CA GLU A 137 -18.91 10.63 9.55
C GLU A 137 -18.88 9.11 9.33
N CYS A 138 -18.61 8.36 10.38
CA CYS A 138 -18.67 6.90 10.36
C CYS A 138 -20.15 6.48 10.41
N SER A 139 -20.63 5.73 9.40
CA SER A 139 -21.97 5.15 9.41
C SER A 139 -21.99 3.70 9.92
N ASP A 140 -23.15 3.23 10.36
CA ASP A 140 -23.35 1.85 10.81
C ASP A 140 -23.11 0.86 9.65
N GLY A 141 -22.32 -0.20 9.90
CA GLY A 141 -21.98 -1.23 8.92
C GLY A 141 -20.63 -1.03 8.21
N GLU A 142 -19.93 0.07 8.51
CA GLU A 142 -18.55 0.27 8.12
C GLU A 142 -17.62 -0.66 8.93
N PHE A 143 -16.57 -1.20 8.29
CA PHE A 143 -15.57 -2.05 8.94
C PHE A 143 -16.08 -3.41 9.49
N PRO A 144 -16.43 -4.38 8.62
CA PRO A 144 -17.15 -5.59 9.02
C PRO A 144 -16.42 -6.52 10.00
N ARG A 145 -15.09 -6.40 10.14
CA ARG A 145 -14.26 -7.26 11.00
C ARG A 145 -13.31 -6.50 11.93
N LEU A 146 -13.44 -5.19 12.02
CA LEU A 146 -12.50 -4.37 12.78
C LEU A 146 -12.65 -4.63 14.28
N LYS A 147 -11.53 -4.99 14.91
CA LYS A 147 -11.43 -5.28 16.35
C LYS A 147 -10.65 -4.21 17.09
N PHE A 148 -9.80 -3.47 16.36
CA PHE A 148 -8.94 -2.45 16.94
C PHE A 148 -8.80 -1.26 15.99
N LEU A 149 -9.13 -0.09 16.52
CA LEU A 149 -8.90 1.21 15.87
C LEU A 149 -7.99 2.06 16.74
N LEU A 150 -6.97 2.65 16.13
CA LEU A 150 -6.15 3.68 16.73
C LEU A 150 -6.11 4.90 15.84
N MET A 151 -6.42 6.06 16.43
CA MET A 151 -6.26 7.37 15.83
C MET A 151 -5.34 8.20 16.72
N GLU A 152 -4.12 8.43 16.26
CA GLU A 152 -3.17 9.36 16.87
C GLU A 152 -3.10 10.60 15.97
N ARG A 153 -3.30 11.78 16.55
CA ARG A 153 -3.21 13.07 15.84
C ARG A 153 -1.83 13.68 15.98
#